data_AF-A0A0P9FCA8-F1
#
_entry.id   AF-A0A0P9FCA8-F1
#
_cell.length_a   1.000
_cell.length_b   1.000
_cell.length_c   1.000
_cell.angle_alpha   90.00
_cell.angle_beta   90.00
_cell.angle_gamma   90.00
#
_symmetry.space_group_name_H-M   'P 1'
#
loop_
_entity.id
_entity.type
_entity.pdbx_description
1 polymer ?
#
loop_
_entity_poly.entity_id
_entity_poly.type
_entity_poly.pdbx_seq_one_letter_code
_entity_poly.pdbx_strand_id
1 'polypeptide(L)'
;MAKPKVELKPRPVDVQRAILQAEREAHENSIFQAEFRIEAQQRLKVVLGNEVVEPIKALTKQVEESMVIIALIDEKLAALPDEPEKRAE
;
A
#
# COMPACT_ATOMS: atom_id res chain seq x y z
N MET A 1 5.89 -36.65 3.65
CA MET A 1 4.63 -36.14 3.04
C MET A 1 4.97 -34.87 2.28
N ALA A 2 4.91 -34.89 0.94
CA ALA A 2 5.12 -33.69 0.13
C ALA A 2 3.86 -32.82 0.18
N LYS A 3 4.00 -31.56 0.61
CA LYS A 3 2.88 -30.59 0.52
C LYS A 3 2.56 -30.40 -0.97
N PRO A 4 1.30 -30.47 -1.41
CA PRO A 4 0.95 -30.12 -2.78
C PRO A 4 1.30 -28.66 -2.99
N LYS A 5 2.33 -28.41 -3.80
CA LYS A 5 2.57 -27.09 -4.38
C LYS A 5 1.39 -26.84 -5.32
N VAL A 6 0.41 -26.07 -4.86
CA VAL A 6 -0.53 -25.44 -5.79
C VAL A 6 0.30 -24.41 -6.55
N GLU A 7 0.91 -24.82 -7.65
CA GLU A 7 1.47 -23.89 -8.62
C GLU A 7 0.28 -23.21 -9.29
N LEU A 8 -0.21 -22.15 -8.65
CA LEU A 8 -1.09 -21.19 -9.30
C LEU A 8 -0.34 -20.67 -10.51
N LYS A 9 -0.89 -20.91 -11.71
CA LYS A 9 -0.37 -20.30 -12.93
C LYS A 9 -0.26 -18.78 -12.69
N PRO A 10 0.85 -18.14 -13.08
CA PRO A 10 0.97 -16.69 -13.01
C PRO A 10 -0.25 -16.06 -13.69
N ARG A 11 -0.87 -15.08 -13.03
CA ARG A 11 -1.96 -14.32 -13.65
C ARG A 11 -1.42 -13.60 -14.89
N PRO A 12 -2.28 -13.26 -15.87
CA PRO A 12 -1.88 -12.38 -16.97
C PRO A 12 -1.19 -11.10 -16.45
N VAL A 13 -0.19 -10.59 -17.17
CA VAL A 13 0.66 -9.47 -16.70
C VAL A 13 -0.14 -8.19 -16.52
N ASP A 14 -1.09 -7.92 -17.41
CA ASP A 14 -2.09 -6.86 -17.33
C ASP A 14 -2.92 -6.96 -16.04
N VAL A 15 -3.35 -8.18 -15.69
CA VAL A 15 -4.10 -8.44 -14.44
C VAL A 15 -3.20 -8.23 -13.22
N GLN A 16 -1.95 -8.68 -13.26
CA GLN A 16 -0.99 -8.43 -12.16
C GLN A 16 -0.75 -6.94 -11.96
N ARG A 17 -0.54 -6.19 -13.05
CA ARG A 17 -0.35 -4.73 -13.03
C ARG A 17 -1.57 -4.02 -12.44
N ALA A 18 -2.76 -4.36 -12.90
CA ALA A 18 -4.01 -3.77 -12.39
C ALA A 18 -4.21 -4.03 -10.89
N ILE A 19 -3.92 -5.24 -10.41
CA ILE A 19 -4.02 -5.57 -8.97
C ILE A 19 -3.02 -4.75 -8.17
N LEU A 20 -1.76 -4.70 -8.61
CA LEU A 20 -0.71 -3.97 -7.92
C LEU A 20 -1.00 -2.46 -7.88
N GLN A 21 -1.52 -1.89 -8.98
CA GLN A 21 -1.94 -0.48 -9.03
C GLN A 21 -3.11 -0.20 -8.08
N ALA A 22 -4.14 -1.06 -8.06
CA ALA A 22 -5.26 -0.90 -7.14
C ALA A 22 -4.82 -0.99 -5.66
N GLU A 23 -3.90 -1.90 -5.35
CA GLU A 23 -3.32 -2.03 -4.01
C GLU A 23 -2.51 -0.78 -3.64
N ARG A 24 -1.73 -0.24 -4.59
CA ARG A 24 -0.97 1.00 -4.41
C ARG A 24 -1.88 2.17 -4.06
N GLU A 25 -2.95 2.37 -4.83
CA GLU A 25 -3.95 3.42 -4.58
C GLU A 25 -4.66 3.24 -3.23
N ALA A 26 -4.93 2.00 -2.82
CA ALA A 26 -5.51 1.71 -1.51
C ALA A 26 -4.59 2.14 -0.36
N HIS A 27 -3.28 1.88 -0.48
CA HIS A 27 -2.30 2.32 0.52
C HIS A 27 -2.07 3.83 0.49
N GLU A 28 -2.08 4.48 -0.67
CA GLU A 28 -2.04 5.94 -0.76
C GLU A 28 -3.24 6.59 -0.05
N ASN A 29 -4.44 6.02 -0.23
CA ASN A 29 -5.64 6.48 0.49
C ASN A 29 -5.54 6.22 2.00
N SER A 30 -4.96 5.09 2.43
CA SER A 30 -4.67 4.80 3.84
C SER A 30 -3.75 5.85 4.47
N ILE A 31 -2.68 6.24 3.77
CA ILE A 31 -1.76 7.30 4.20
C ILE A 31 -2.51 8.63 4.34
N PHE A 32 -3.24 9.05 3.30
CA PHE A 32 -3.99 10.30 3.31
C PHE A 32 -4.95 10.38 4.50
N GLN A 33 -5.70 9.31 4.79
CA GLN A 33 -6.62 9.26 5.93
C GLN A 33 -5.88 9.31 7.27
N ALA A 34 -4.74 8.62 7.39
CA ALA A 34 -3.95 8.60 8.61
C ALA A 34 -3.34 9.98 8.91
N GLU A 35 -2.77 10.64 7.89
CA GLU A 35 -2.21 11.99 8.01
C GLU A 35 -3.28 13.01 8.43
N PHE A 36 -4.45 12.97 7.79
CA PHE A 36 -5.57 13.83 8.17
C PHE A 36 -6.01 13.61 9.63
N ARG A 37 -6.05 12.36 10.08
CA ARG A 37 -6.37 12.04 11.48
C ARG A 37 -5.27 12.49 12.44
N ILE A 38 -3.99 12.36 12.08
CA ILE A 38 -2.87 12.88 12.87
C ILE A 38 -3.03 14.38 13.06
N GLU A 39 -3.35 15.13 12.01
CA GLU A 39 -3.57 16.57 12.10
C GLU A 39 -4.73 16.91 13.05
N ALA A 40 -5.85 16.17 12.96
CA ALA A 40 -6.97 16.33 13.89
C ALA A 40 -6.57 16.07 15.35
N GLN A 41 -5.81 15.00 15.60
CA GLN A 41 -5.33 14.64 16.95
C GLN A 41 -4.34 15.67 17.50
N GLN A 42 -3.46 16.23 16.64
CA GLN A 42 -2.54 17.30 17.03
C GLN A 42 -3.30 18.56 17.46
N ARG A 43 -4.40 18.91 16.77
CA ARG A 43 -5.26 20.02 17.18
C ARG A 43 -5.99 19.73 18.49
N LEU A 44 -6.46 18.49 18.69
CA LEU A 44 -7.11 18.05 19.93
C LEU A 44 -6.16 18.00 21.13
N LYS A 45 -4.84 17.93 20.92
CA LYS A 45 -3.83 17.95 21.99
C LYS A 45 -4.00 19.13 22.96
N VAL A 46 -4.48 20.27 22.47
CA VAL A 46 -4.72 21.47 23.30
C VAL A 46 -5.83 21.22 24.33
N VAL A 47 -6.80 20.34 24.02
CA VAL A 47 -7.97 20.03 24.84
C VAL A 47 -7.78 18.74 25.64
N LEU A 48 -7.27 17.69 24.99
CA LEU A 48 -7.15 16.34 25.54
C LEU A 48 -5.75 16.02 26.11
N GLY A 49 -4.79 16.93 25.97
CA GLY A 49 -3.44 16.76 26.51
C GLY A 49 -2.74 15.53 25.93
N ASN A 50 -2.22 14.66 26.80
CA ASN A 50 -1.41 13.51 26.40
C ASN A 50 -2.22 12.32 25.87
N GLU A 51 -3.55 12.33 25.96
CA GLU A 51 -4.39 11.21 25.49
C GLU A 51 -4.26 10.97 23.98
N VAL A 52 -3.87 11.98 23.22
CA VAL A 52 -3.69 11.88 21.75
C VAL A 52 -2.34 11.29 21.33
N VAL A 53 -1.39 11.10 22.25
CA VAL A 53 -0.02 10.65 21.91
C VAL A 53 -0.01 9.23 21.35
N GLU A 54 -0.69 8.29 21.99
CA GLU A 54 -0.76 6.90 21.53
C GLU A 54 -1.56 6.75 20.23
N PRO A 55 -2.73 7.42 20.05
CA PRO A 55 -3.39 7.50 18.74
C PRO A 55 -2.50 8.05 17.63
N ILE A 56 -1.75 9.12 17.88
CA ILE A 56 -0.82 9.70 16.88
C ILE A 56 0.26 8.69 16.51
N LYS A 57 0.91 8.03 17.50
CA LYS A 57 1.91 6.99 17.21
C LYS A 57 1.34 5.85 16.37
N ALA A 58 0.15 5.38 16.69
CA ALA A 58 -0.50 4.30 15.96
C ALA A 58 -0.74 4.68 14.50
N LEU A 59 -1.23 5.91 14.25
CA LEU A 59 -1.43 6.44 12.91
C LEU A 59 -0.12 6.65 12.16
N THR A 60 0.93 7.15 12.83
CA THR A 60 2.26 7.29 12.21
C THR A 60 2.82 5.94 11.77
N LYS A 61 2.69 4.90 12.61
CA LYS A 61 3.08 3.53 12.24
C LYS A 61 2.32 3.03 11.01
N GLN A 62 1.03 3.31 10.91
CA GLN A 62 0.22 2.95 9.74
C GLN A 62 0.70 3.65 8.46
N VAL A 63 1.12 4.92 8.55
CA VAL A 63 1.73 5.65 7.42
C VAL A 63 3.02 4.97 7.00
N GLU A 64 3.93 4.72 7.94
CA GLU A 64 5.23 4.07 7.66
C GLU A 64 5.06 2.68 7.04
N GLU A 65 4.16 1.85 7.58
CA GLU A 65 3.85 0.53 7.02
C GLU A 65 3.30 0.62 5.59
N SER A 66 2.39 1.56 5.33
CA SER A 66 1.82 1.77 3.99
C SER A 66 2.88 2.25 3.00
N MET A 67 3.81 3.12 3.41
CA MET A 67 4.91 3.58 2.57
C MET A 67 5.86 2.43 2.18
N VAL A 68 6.19 1.55 3.13
CA VAL A 68 7.02 0.36 2.85
C VAL A 68 6.32 -0.57 1.86
N ILE A 69 5.00 -0.78 2.02
CA ILE A 69 4.23 -1.62 1.10
C ILE A 69 4.18 -1.00 -0.30
N ILE A 70 3.97 0.32 -0.42
CA ILE A 70 4.01 1.01 -1.71
C ILE A 70 5.37 0.82 -2.39
N ALA A 71 6.48 0.98 -1.67
CA ALA A 71 7.82 0.75 -2.24
C ALA A 71 7.97 -0.69 -2.77
N LEU A 72 7.49 -1.69 -2.03
CA LEU A 72 7.50 -3.08 -2.49
C LEU A 72 6.60 -3.30 -3.71
N ILE A 73 5.45 -2.61 -3.78
CA ILE A 73 4.57 -2.66 -4.95
C ILE A 73 5.25 -2.03 -6.16
N ASP A 74 5.92 -0.89 -6.00
CA ASP A 74 6.65 -0.21 -7.06
C ASP A 74 7.80 -1.09 -7.59
N GLU A 75 8.55 -1.77 -6.70
CA GLU A 75 9.54 -2.78 -7.08
C GLU A 75 8.92 -3.93 -7.88
N LYS A 76 7.74 -4.43 -7.46
CA LYS A 76 7.02 -5.50 -8.16
C LYS A 76 6.53 -5.05 -9.54
N LEU A 77 6.01 -3.83 -9.65
CA LEU A 77 5.57 -3.25 -10.91
C LEU A 77 6.74 -3.06 -11.88
N ALA A 78 7.89 -2.60 -11.40
CA ALA A 78 9.10 -2.44 -12.22
C ALA A 78 9.69 -3.78 -12.69
N ALA A 79 9.44 -4.87 -11.96
CA ALA A 79 9.88 -6.22 -12.33
C ALA A 79 8.93 -6.94 -13.30
N LEU A 80 7.72 -6.40 -13.53
CA LEU A 80 6.82 -6.98 -14.53
C LEU A 80 7.37 -6.71 -15.94
N PRO A 81 7.28 -7.69 -16.86
CA PRO A 81 7.64 -7.43 -18.23
C PRO A 81 6.76 -6.32 -18.80
N ASP A 82 7.34 -5.46 -19.62
CA ASP A 82 6.57 -4.53 -20.44
C ASP A 82 5.55 -5.33 -21.26
N GLU A 83 4.34 -4.79 -21.41
CA GLU A 83 3.38 -5.41 -22.33
C GLU A 83 4.11 -5.62 -23.65
N PRO A 84 4.05 -6.81 -24.28
CA PRO A 84 4.53 -6.92 -25.65
C PRO A 84 3.73 -5.88 -26.42
N GLU A 85 4.41 -4.84 -26.90
CA GLU A 85 3.84 -3.81 -27.75
C GLU A 85 2.88 -4.55 -28.67
N LYS A 86 1.60 -4.16 -28.64
CA LYS A 86 0.62 -4.62 -29.63
C LYS A 86 1.37 -4.60 -30.95
N ARG A 87 1.61 -5.79 -31.52
CA ARG A 87 2.25 -5.92 -32.83
C ARG A 87 1.45 -4.99 -33.74
N ALA A 88 2.03 -3.84 -34.04
CA ALA A 88 1.61 -3.06 -35.16
C ALA A 88 1.98 -3.93 -36.35
N GLU A 89 0.99 -4.15 -37.21
CA GLU A 89 0.95 -5.00 -38.42
C GLU A 89 0.38 -6.41 -38.24
#